data_AF-A0A0P8VG47-F1
#
_entry.id   AF-A0A0P8VG47-F1
#
_cell.length_a   1.000
_cell.length_b   1.000
_cell.length_c   1.000
_cell.angle_alpha   90.00
_cell.angle_beta   90.00
_cell.angle_gamma   90.00
#
_symmetry.space_group_name_H-M   'P 1'
#
loop_
_entity.id
_entity.type
_entity.pdbx_description
1 polymer ?
#
loop_
_entity_poly.entity_id
_entity_poly.type
_entity_poly.pdbx_seq_one_letter_code
_entity_poly.pdbx_strand_id
1 'polypeptide(L)'
;MVFADTDKEINPNCIKNIKAINIKPEAPEITIIFPPVIDWYLLYQRSQQIATAFSKIDNVRCIFITGEAYKKLNKLILKVNDDLFVIRVNTDYSQLVKCKKVLWFSYPKHYKYYKNGFDFIVFDGIDMLVDEFYFWTVDLKNAVNCVKIIFCTSELLFKFYKKYNKSVFMCPNGADYEHFKIAQKNYLSQMTFHLLIQMKK
;
A
#
# COMPACT_ATOMS: atom_id res chain seq x y z
N MET A 1 12.88 -34.80 44.25
CA MET A 1 14.01 -34.43 45.12
C MET A 1 14.76 -33.31 44.40
N VAL A 2 14.31 -32.07 44.60
CA VAL A 2 14.92 -30.99 45.41
C VAL A 2 15.97 -30.22 44.62
N PHE A 3 15.60 -28.96 44.32
CA PHE A 3 16.45 -27.86 43.85
C PHE A 3 17.25 -27.27 45.02
N ALA A 4 18.45 -26.74 44.72
CA ALA A 4 19.20 -25.67 45.41
C ALA A 4 20.63 -25.70 44.85
N ASP A 5 21.42 -24.64 44.74
CA ASP A 5 21.26 -23.20 44.69
C ASP A 5 22.66 -22.70 44.28
N THR A 6 22.77 -21.52 43.68
CA THR A 6 23.74 -20.49 44.09
C THR A 6 23.53 -19.26 43.23
N ASP A 7 22.60 -18.44 43.71
CA ASP A 7 22.57 -17.01 43.45
C ASP A 7 23.92 -16.39 43.80
N LYS A 8 24.66 -15.92 42.79
CA LYS A 8 25.68 -14.90 43.00
C LYS A 8 24.98 -13.55 43.03
N GLU A 9 24.86 -12.97 44.22
CA GLU A 9 24.44 -11.58 44.41
C GLU A 9 25.26 -10.64 43.52
N ILE A 10 24.57 -10.02 42.56
CA ILE A 10 25.12 -8.94 41.74
C ILE A 10 25.22 -7.72 42.64
N ASN A 11 26.44 -7.21 42.85
CA ASN A 11 26.71 -6.00 43.62
C ASN A 11 25.85 -4.82 43.12
N PRO A 12 24.92 -4.30 43.93
CA PRO A 12 23.96 -3.26 43.51
C PRO A 12 24.62 -1.90 43.24
N ASN A 13 25.90 -1.72 43.57
CA ASN A 13 26.64 -0.49 43.27
C ASN A 13 27.29 -0.48 41.87
N CYS A 14 27.31 -1.59 41.14
CA CYS A 14 27.80 -1.62 39.75
C CYS A 14 26.76 -1.18 38.70
N ILE A 15 25.50 -0.96 39.10
CA ILE A 15 24.38 -0.63 38.18
C ILE A 15 24.02 0.87 38.21
N LYS A 16 24.95 1.76 38.60
CA LYS A 16 24.67 3.21 38.70
C LYS A 16 25.04 4.04 37.47
N ASN A 17 25.50 3.47 36.36
CA ASN A 17 25.86 4.25 35.17
C ASN A 17 25.53 3.64 33.81
N ILE A 18 24.55 2.74 33.73
CA ILE A 18 23.93 2.41 32.44
C ILE A 18 22.77 3.39 32.27
N LYS A 19 23.02 4.53 31.62
CA LYS A 19 21.94 5.24 30.93
C LYS A 19 21.29 4.18 30.04
N ALA A 20 20.06 3.80 30.35
CA ALA A 20 19.28 2.93 29.49
C ALA A 20 19.17 3.65 28.14
N ILE A 21 20.07 3.32 27.20
CA ILE A 21 19.92 3.74 25.82
C ILE A 21 18.74 2.90 25.33
N ASN A 22 17.56 3.49 25.40
CA ASN A 22 16.34 2.91 24.86
C ASN A 22 16.42 3.02 23.34
N ILE A 23 17.33 2.26 22.72
CA ILE A 23 17.38 2.07 21.28
C ILE A 23 16.18 1.17 20.99
N LYS A 24 15.01 1.76 20.76
CA LYS A 24 14.01 1.04 19.96
C LYS A 24 14.71 0.70 18.65
N PRO A 25 14.75 -0.57 18.22
CA PRO A 25 15.25 -0.87 16.88
C PRO A 25 14.42 -0.03 15.92
N GLU A 26 15.09 0.91 15.25
CA GLU A 26 14.45 1.79 14.29
C GLU A 26 13.82 0.89 13.23
N ALA A 27 12.51 1.01 13.01
CA ALA A 27 11.81 0.16 12.07
C ALA A 27 12.50 0.30 10.70
N PRO A 28 12.80 -0.81 10.00
CA PRO A 28 13.56 -0.73 8.76
C PRO A 28 12.81 0.14 7.74
N GLU A 29 13.53 0.97 7.00
CA GLU A 29 12.91 1.72 5.92
C GLU A 29 12.41 0.78 4.81
N ILE A 30 11.21 1.04 4.32
CA ILE A 30 10.53 0.21 3.33
C ILE A 30 10.07 1.10 2.18
N THR A 31 10.22 0.61 0.96
CA THR A 31 9.60 1.16 -0.24
C THR A 31 8.60 0.19 -0.82
N ILE A 32 7.32 0.59 -0.83
CA ILE A 32 6.22 -0.14 -1.43
C ILE A 32 6.00 0.36 -2.86
N ILE A 33 6.01 -0.56 -3.82
CA ILE A 33 5.91 -0.26 -5.24
C ILE A 33 4.63 -0.85 -5.78
N PHE A 34 3.79 0.01 -6.36
CA PHE A 34 2.55 -0.36 -7.05
C PHE A 34 2.79 -0.37 -8.57
N PRO A 35 2.61 -1.52 -9.25
CA PRO A 35 2.81 -1.63 -10.69
C PRO A 35 1.69 -0.94 -11.49
N PRO A 36 1.90 -0.66 -12.79
CA PRO A 36 0.97 0.10 -13.62
C PRO A 36 -0.31 -0.68 -13.94
N VAL A 37 -1.32 -0.59 -13.07
CA VAL A 37 -2.67 -1.14 -13.29
C VAL A 37 -3.61 -0.06 -13.81
N ILE A 38 -3.56 1.12 -13.20
CA ILE A 38 -4.44 2.25 -13.48
C ILE A 38 -3.66 3.54 -13.61
N ASP A 39 -4.30 4.53 -14.20
CA ASP A 39 -3.76 5.88 -14.30
C ASP A 39 -3.99 6.63 -12.99
N TRP A 40 -2.97 7.37 -12.53
CA TRP A 40 -3.06 8.13 -11.29
C TRP A 40 -4.22 9.15 -11.28
N TYR A 41 -4.55 9.72 -12.44
CA TYR A 41 -5.63 10.69 -12.59
C TYR A 41 -6.95 10.06 -13.08
N LEU A 42 -7.02 8.74 -13.25
CA LEU A 42 -8.25 8.05 -13.64
C LEU A 42 -8.92 7.45 -12.41
N LEU A 43 -10.02 8.08 -11.98
CA LEU A 43 -10.74 7.71 -10.76
C LEU A 43 -9.83 7.71 -9.51
N TYR A 44 -10.42 7.56 -8.33
CA TYR A 44 -9.65 7.37 -7.11
C TYR A 44 -10.03 6.03 -6.49
N GLN A 45 -9.19 5.05 -6.77
CA GLN A 45 -9.35 3.64 -6.47
C GLN A 45 -8.42 3.19 -5.34
N ARG A 46 -8.62 1.94 -4.92
CA ARG A 46 -7.98 1.33 -3.75
C ARG A 46 -6.45 1.44 -3.75
N SER A 47 -5.78 1.26 -4.88
CA SER A 47 -4.31 1.34 -4.93
C SER A 47 -3.79 2.74 -4.59
N GLN A 48 -4.48 3.81 -5.03
CA GLN A 48 -4.16 5.18 -4.66
C GLN A 48 -4.43 5.43 -3.16
N GLN A 49 -5.55 4.91 -2.64
CA GLN A 49 -5.90 5.02 -1.22
C GLN A 49 -4.86 4.34 -0.32
N ILE A 50 -4.47 3.11 -0.65
CA ILE A 50 -3.47 2.34 0.11
C ILE A 50 -2.10 3.01 0.01
N ALA A 51 -1.66 3.44 -1.18
CA ALA A 51 -0.40 4.16 -1.33
C ALA A 51 -0.37 5.45 -0.50
N THR A 52 -1.48 6.20 -0.48
CA THR A 52 -1.64 7.41 0.34
C THR A 52 -1.60 7.09 1.83
N ALA A 53 -2.30 6.04 2.27
CA ALA A 53 -2.30 5.62 3.67
C ALA A 53 -0.91 5.15 4.13
N PHE A 54 -0.22 4.34 3.34
CA PHE A 54 1.13 3.88 3.66
C PHE A 54 2.16 5.00 3.70
N SER A 55 2.04 6.01 2.82
CA SER A 55 2.96 7.17 2.85
C SER A 55 2.87 8.04 4.11
N LYS A 56 1.88 7.79 4.98
CA LYS A 56 1.73 8.47 6.28
C LYS A 56 2.35 7.69 7.44
N ILE A 57 2.89 6.49 7.18
CA ILE A 57 3.55 5.66 8.18
C ILE A 57 5.05 6.00 8.17
N ASP A 58 5.61 6.26 9.35
CA ASP A 58 7.04 6.50 9.50
C ASP A 58 7.86 5.38 8.85
N ASN A 59 8.94 5.75 8.17
CA ASN A 59 9.86 4.84 7.48
C ASN A 59 9.23 4.08 6.29
N VAL A 60 8.03 4.43 5.83
CA VAL A 60 7.41 3.83 4.64
C VAL A 60 7.30 4.83 3.50
N ARG A 61 7.91 4.49 2.37
CA ARG A 61 7.75 5.22 1.11
C ARG A 61 6.92 4.43 0.11
N CYS A 62 6.10 5.12 -0.67
CA CYS A 62 5.30 4.56 -1.73
C CYS A 62 5.73 5.13 -3.09
N ILE A 63 5.86 4.23 -4.06
CA ILE A 63 6.08 4.55 -5.47
C ILE A 63 4.93 3.93 -6.27
N PHE A 64 4.12 4.79 -6.88
CA PHE A 64 3.00 4.39 -7.72
C PHE A 64 3.38 4.54 -9.20
N ILE A 65 3.48 3.44 -9.93
CA ILE A 65 3.71 3.50 -11.38
C ILE A 65 2.36 3.69 -12.07
N THR A 66 2.16 4.81 -12.76
CA THR A 66 0.91 5.09 -13.47
C THR A 66 0.86 4.38 -14.82
N GLY A 67 -0.30 3.85 -15.23
CA GLY A 67 -0.48 3.18 -16.54
C GLY A 67 -0.33 4.09 -17.77
N GLU A 68 -0.72 5.36 -17.63
CA GLU A 68 -0.72 6.39 -18.67
C GLU A 68 -1.62 6.12 -19.89
N ALA A 69 -2.65 5.27 -19.75
CA ALA A 69 -3.63 4.97 -20.80
C ALA A 69 -4.69 6.07 -20.98
N TYR A 70 -5.08 6.75 -19.90
CA TYR A 70 -6.04 7.85 -19.88
C TYR A 70 -5.36 9.22 -19.95
N LYS A 71 -4.39 9.46 -19.06
CA LYS A 71 -3.68 10.75 -18.97
C LYS A 71 -2.24 10.55 -18.56
N LYS A 72 -1.32 10.97 -19.44
CA LYS A 72 0.12 11.03 -19.15
C LYS A 72 0.44 12.05 -18.08
N LEU A 73 1.43 11.77 -17.25
CA LEU A 73 1.98 12.77 -16.35
C LEU A 73 2.76 13.81 -17.15
N ASN A 74 2.72 15.06 -16.69
CA ASN A 74 3.52 16.15 -17.25
C ASN A 74 5.00 16.07 -16.89
N LYS A 75 5.38 15.21 -15.94
CA LYS A 75 6.75 14.98 -15.46
C LYS A 75 7.00 13.48 -15.33
N LEU A 76 8.26 13.04 -15.43
CA LEU A 76 8.65 11.64 -15.22
C LEU A 76 8.33 11.17 -13.80
N ILE A 77 8.56 12.04 -12.82
CA ILE A 77 8.33 11.80 -11.39
C ILE A 77 7.51 12.96 -10.84
N LEU A 78 6.33 12.65 -10.30
CA LEU A 78 5.48 13.56 -9.57
C LEU A 78 5.61 13.24 -8.07
N LYS A 79 6.09 14.20 -7.29
CA LYS A 79 6.07 14.14 -5.82
C LYS A 79 4.68 14.53 -5.32
N VAL A 80 3.95 13.61 -4.71
CA VAL A 80 2.63 13.88 -4.09
C VAL A 80 2.80 14.36 -2.66
N ASN A 81 3.68 13.70 -1.90
CA ASN A 81 4.20 14.14 -0.59
C ASN A 81 5.64 13.61 -0.41
N ASP A 82 6.23 13.75 0.79
CA ASP A 82 7.63 13.35 1.05
C ASP A 82 7.91 11.84 0.89
N ASP A 83 6.87 11.03 0.98
CA ASP A 83 6.94 9.56 0.93
C ASP A 83 5.91 8.94 -0.02
N LEU A 84 5.37 9.72 -0.96
CA LEU A 84 4.53 9.24 -2.05
C LEU A 84 4.94 9.89 -3.36
N PHE A 85 5.39 9.06 -4.30
CA PHE A 85 5.80 9.46 -5.63
C PHE A 85 4.96 8.71 -6.66
N VAL A 86 4.53 9.41 -7.70
CA VAL A 86 3.85 8.83 -8.86
C VAL A 86 4.81 8.96 -10.04
N ILE A 87 5.08 7.84 -10.72
CA ILE A 87 6.09 7.78 -11.76
C ILE A 87 5.52 7.22 -13.06
N ARG A 88 6.04 7.71 -14.17
CA ARG A 88 5.68 7.21 -15.51
C ARG A 88 6.27 5.82 -15.72
N VAL A 89 5.59 4.98 -16.52
CA VAL A 89 6.14 3.69 -16.94
C VAL A 89 7.52 3.89 -17.57
N ASN A 90 8.46 2.96 -17.31
CA ASN A 90 9.85 3.01 -17.78
C ASN A 90 10.72 4.15 -17.23
N THR A 91 10.27 4.85 -16.18
CA THR A 91 11.13 5.83 -15.45
C THR A 91 12.03 5.09 -14.47
N ASP A 92 13.32 5.44 -14.42
CA ASP A 92 14.20 4.99 -13.33
C ASP A 92 13.88 5.73 -12.02
N TYR A 93 13.62 4.94 -10.98
CA TYR A 93 13.26 5.40 -9.64
C TYR A 93 14.17 4.82 -8.56
N SER A 94 15.31 4.23 -8.95
CA SER A 94 16.27 3.61 -8.02
C SER A 94 16.70 4.57 -6.90
N GLN A 95 16.89 5.85 -7.21
CA GLN A 95 17.21 6.93 -6.28
C GLN A 95 16.12 7.21 -5.22
N LEU A 96 14.88 6.77 -5.47
CA LEU A 96 13.76 6.97 -4.54
C LEU A 96 13.60 5.81 -3.57
N VAL A 97 14.19 4.64 -3.87
CA VAL A 97 14.04 3.43 -3.07
C VAL A 97 14.82 3.56 -1.76
N LYS A 98 14.08 3.48 -0.65
CA LYS A 98 14.59 3.26 0.70
C LYS A 98 14.68 1.76 0.99
N CYS A 99 15.88 1.30 1.34
CA CYS A 99 16.22 -0.04 1.82
C CYS A 99 15.40 -1.21 1.21
N LYS A 100 14.35 -1.68 1.89
CA LYS A 100 13.60 -2.89 1.50
C LYS A 100 12.52 -2.60 0.45
N LYS A 101 12.50 -3.36 -0.64
CA LYS A 101 11.49 -3.24 -1.71
C LYS A 101 10.34 -4.22 -1.52
N VAL A 102 9.13 -3.69 -1.49
CA VAL A 102 7.89 -4.47 -1.43
C VAL A 102 7.11 -4.26 -2.73
N LEU A 103 6.76 -5.33 -3.42
CA LEU A 103 5.82 -5.29 -4.55
C LEU A 103 4.40 -5.47 -4.03
N TRP A 104 3.51 -4.50 -4.26
CA TRP A 104 2.09 -4.58 -3.91
C TRP A 104 1.25 -4.53 -5.18
N PHE A 105 0.58 -5.63 -5.54
CA PHE A 105 -0.17 -5.70 -6.80
C PHE A 105 -1.53 -6.38 -6.64
N SER A 106 -2.51 -5.92 -7.42
CA SER A 106 -3.87 -6.48 -7.43
C SER A 106 -4.22 -7.24 -8.71
N TYR A 107 -3.63 -6.84 -9.85
CA TYR A 107 -3.87 -7.51 -11.13
C TYR A 107 -2.98 -8.74 -11.28
N PRO A 108 -3.51 -9.98 -11.42
CA PRO A 108 -2.70 -11.20 -11.37
C PRO A 108 -1.50 -11.22 -12.31
N LYS A 109 -1.64 -10.74 -13.54
CA LYS A 109 -0.55 -10.68 -14.55
C LYS A 109 0.69 -9.92 -14.07
N HIS A 110 0.55 -9.04 -13.08
CA HIS A 110 1.66 -8.31 -12.46
C HIS A 110 2.54 -9.17 -11.55
N TYR A 111 2.24 -10.46 -11.36
CA TYR A 111 3.20 -11.40 -10.77
C TYR A 111 4.56 -11.26 -11.44
N LYS A 112 4.63 -11.06 -12.77
CA LYS A 112 5.87 -10.97 -13.54
C LYS A 112 6.88 -9.94 -13.02
N TYR A 113 6.44 -8.90 -12.32
CA TYR A 113 7.32 -7.91 -11.70
C TYR A 113 8.15 -8.48 -10.54
N TYR A 114 7.79 -9.64 -9.97
CA TYR A 114 8.54 -10.25 -8.86
C TYR A 114 10.03 -10.45 -9.19
N LYS A 115 10.36 -10.60 -10.48
CA LYS A 115 11.72 -10.78 -10.98
C LYS A 115 12.62 -9.54 -10.82
N ASN A 116 12.07 -8.38 -10.48
CA ASN A 116 12.81 -7.11 -10.38
C ASN A 116 13.47 -6.90 -9.00
N GLY A 117 13.87 -8.00 -8.34
CA GLY A 117 14.62 -7.99 -7.09
C GLY A 117 13.86 -7.41 -5.91
N PHE A 118 12.60 -7.80 -5.72
CA PHE A 118 11.80 -7.42 -4.56
C PHE A 118 12.12 -8.30 -3.34
N ASP A 119 12.20 -7.71 -2.14
CA ASP A 119 12.41 -8.43 -0.88
C ASP A 119 11.12 -9.10 -0.37
N PHE A 120 9.98 -8.48 -0.68
CA PHE A 120 8.67 -8.96 -0.25
C PHE A 120 7.61 -8.70 -1.33
N ILE A 121 6.61 -9.57 -1.41
CA ILE A 121 5.59 -9.52 -2.44
C ILE A 121 4.22 -9.78 -1.80
N VAL A 122 3.31 -8.86 -2.08
CA VAL A 122 1.92 -8.85 -1.59
C VAL A 122 0.97 -8.86 -2.78
N PHE A 123 -0.02 -9.74 -2.69
CA PHE A 123 -1.16 -9.75 -3.62
C PHE A 123 -2.39 -9.16 -2.92
N ASP A 124 -3.06 -8.20 -3.55
CA ASP A 124 -4.27 -7.56 -3.05
C ASP A 124 -5.47 -8.02 -3.88
N GLY A 125 -6.20 -9.01 -3.37
CA GLY A 125 -7.38 -9.56 -3.98
C GLY A 125 -8.56 -8.61 -3.83
N ILE A 126 -8.87 -7.90 -4.91
CA ILE A 126 -9.89 -6.83 -4.91
C ILE A 126 -11.24 -7.26 -5.50
N ASP A 127 -11.22 -8.15 -6.48
CA ASP A 127 -12.39 -8.60 -7.24
C ASP A 127 -12.43 -10.13 -7.34
N MET A 128 -13.66 -10.67 -7.42
CA MET A 128 -13.87 -12.08 -7.69
C MET A 128 -13.61 -12.37 -9.17
N LEU A 129 -13.05 -13.55 -9.45
CA LEU A 129 -12.69 -13.96 -10.81
C LEU A 129 -13.88 -14.53 -11.60
N VAL A 130 -14.93 -13.72 -11.72
CA VAL A 130 -16.17 -14.02 -12.44
C VAL A 130 -16.45 -12.91 -13.46
N ASP A 131 -17.36 -13.17 -14.38
CA ASP A 131 -17.83 -12.18 -15.37
C ASP A 131 -16.69 -11.45 -16.09
N GLU A 132 -16.65 -10.12 -16.01
CA GLU A 132 -15.65 -9.26 -16.64
C GLU A 132 -14.23 -9.52 -16.13
N PHE A 133 -14.06 -10.14 -14.96
CA PHE A 133 -12.75 -10.49 -14.38
C PHE A 133 -12.36 -11.96 -14.58
N TYR A 134 -13.14 -12.76 -15.32
CA TYR A 134 -12.81 -14.17 -15.54
C TYR A 134 -11.42 -14.38 -16.15
N PHE A 135 -10.96 -13.46 -17.01
CA PHE A 135 -9.63 -13.53 -17.62
C PHE A 135 -8.47 -13.47 -16.61
N TRP A 136 -8.71 -12.99 -15.39
CA TRP A 136 -7.71 -12.96 -14.32
C TRP A 136 -7.31 -14.37 -13.85
N THR A 137 -8.15 -15.38 -14.10
CA THR A 137 -7.88 -16.78 -13.73
C THR A 137 -6.62 -17.33 -14.38
N VAL A 138 -6.28 -16.85 -15.58
CA VAL A 138 -5.12 -17.28 -16.38
C VAL A 138 -3.81 -17.16 -15.59
N ASP A 139 -3.62 -16.04 -14.90
CA ASP A 139 -2.38 -15.75 -14.18
C ASP A 139 -2.49 -15.91 -12.65
N LEU A 140 -3.68 -16.23 -12.15
CA LEU A 140 -3.97 -16.29 -10.71
C LEU A 140 -3.03 -17.24 -9.96
N LYS A 141 -2.82 -18.45 -10.47
CA LYS A 141 -1.97 -19.45 -9.81
C LYS A 141 -0.54 -18.93 -9.65
N ASN A 142 -0.01 -18.26 -10.67
CA ASN A 142 1.33 -17.67 -10.63
C ASN A 142 1.40 -16.50 -9.65
N ALA A 143 0.39 -15.63 -9.64
CA ALA A 143 0.28 -14.54 -8.67
C ALA A 143 0.29 -15.06 -7.24
N VAL A 144 -0.57 -16.01 -6.92
CA VAL A 144 -0.66 -16.59 -5.57
C VAL A 144 0.62 -17.33 -5.17
N ASN A 145 1.24 -18.06 -6.09
CA ASN A 145 2.45 -18.83 -5.76
C ASN A 145 3.62 -17.94 -5.36
N CYS A 146 3.80 -16.80 -6.02
CA CYS A 146 4.96 -15.92 -5.80
C CYS A 146 4.85 -15.04 -4.54
N VAL A 147 3.65 -14.88 -3.95
CA VAL A 147 3.44 -14.00 -2.80
C VAL A 147 3.55 -14.73 -1.47
N LYS A 148 3.91 -13.98 -0.42
CA LYS A 148 3.89 -14.48 0.96
C LYS A 148 2.57 -14.19 1.65
N ILE A 149 1.99 -13.01 1.35
CA ILE A 149 0.77 -12.51 1.97
C ILE A 149 -0.24 -12.13 0.89
N ILE A 150 -1.51 -12.43 1.17
CA ILE A 150 -2.66 -11.97 0.40
C ILE A 150 -3.50 -11.05 1.27
N PHE A 151 -3.81 -9.85 0.78
CA PHE A 151 -4.88 -9.02 1.32
C PHE A 151 -6.15 -9.24 0.51
N CYS A 152 -7.31 -9.06 1.14
CA CYS A 152 -8.58 -9.15 0.44
C CYS A 152 -9.63 -8.18 1.00
N THR A 153 -10.56 -7.78 0.14
CA THR A 153 -11.54 -6.72 0.41
C THR A 153 -12.86 -7.20 0.98
N SER A 154 -13.13 -8.51 0.93
CA SER A 154 -14.38 -9.11 1.36
C SER A 154 -14.19 -10.49 1.99
N GLU A 155 -15.17 -10.94 2.75
CA GLU A 155 -15.19 -12.30 3.31
C GLU A 155 -15.22 -13.37 2.21
N LEU A 156 -15.90 -13.10 1.09
CA LEU A 156 -15.97 -14.03 -0.04
C LEU A 156 -14.56 -14.26 -0.62
N LEU A 157 -13.80 -13.18 -0.83
CA LEU A 157 -12.41 -13.24 -1.27
C LEU A 157 -11.51 -13.88 -0.22
N PHE A 158 -11.73 -13.60 1.07
CA PHE A 158 -11.00 -14.23 2.16
C PHE A 158 -11.14 -15.76 2.12
N LYS A 159 -12.38 -16.26 2.04
CA LYS A 159 -12.68 -17.70 1.91
C LYS A 159 -12.06 -18.28 0.63
N PHE A 160 -12.16 -17.54 -0.48
CA PHE A 160 -11.57 -17.95 -1.75
C PHE A 160 -10.04 -18.09 -1.66
N TYR A 161 -9.33 -17.15 -1.03
CA TYR A 161 -7.86 -17.16 -0.96
C TYR A 161 -7.31 -18.08 0.13
N LYS A 162 -8.07 -18.35 1.20
CA LYS A 162 -7.66 -19.27 2.28
C LYS A 162 -7.32 -20.67 1.79
N LYS A 163 -7.93 -21.13 0.69
CA LYS A 163 -7.65 -22.45 0.09
C LYS A 163 -6.21 -22.61 -0.44
N TYR A 164 -5.48 -21.51 -0.64
CA TYR A 164 -4.12 -21.56 -1.20
C TYR A 164 -3.01 -21.73 -0.14
N ASN A 165 -3.36 -21.98 1.13
CA ASN A 165 -2.40 -22.14 2.22
C ASN A 165 -1.41 -20.95 2.33
N LYS A 166 -1.93 -19.73 2.17
CA LYS A 166 -1.19 -18.47 2.34
C LYS A 166 -1.68 -17.73 3.59
N SER A 167 -0.86 -16.82 4.10
CA SER A 167 -1.34 -15.84 5.07
C SER A 167 -2.27 -14.86 4.38
N VAL A 168 -3.55 -14.90 4.74
CA VAL A 168 -4.60 -14.06 4.16
C VAL A 168 -5.11 -13.11 5.24
N PHE A 169 -5.15 -11.81 4.92
CA PHE A 169 -5.68 -10.76 5.79
C PHE A 169 -6.84 -10.04 5.12
N MET A 170 -7.90 -9.78 5.87
CA MET A 170 -9.02 -9.00 5.38
C MET A 170 -8.80 -7.52 5.68
N CYS A 171 -8.82 -6.70 4.64
CA CYS A 171 -8.81 -5.24 4.72
C CYS A 171 -9.98 -4.74 3.86
N PRO A 172 -11.17 -4.55 4.47
CA PRO A 172 -12.38 -4.19 3.74
C PRO A 172 -12.19 -2.98 2.85
N ASN A 173 -12.92 -2.91 1.74
CA ASN A 173 -12.96 -1.70 0.95
C ASN A 173 -13.53 -0.55 1.78
N GLY A 174 -12.86 0.60 1.74
CA GLY A 174 -13.31 1.85 2.34
C GLY A 174 -13.37 2.94 1.29
N ALA A 175 -14.30 3.88 1.45
CA ALA A 175 -14.25 5.13 0.71
C ALA A 175 -13.32 6.10 1.45
N ASP A 176 -12.40 6.74 0.73
CA ASP A 176 -11.58 7.80 1.30
C ASP A 176 -12.42 9.06 1.48
N TYR A 177 -12.96 9.23 2.68
CA TYR A 177 -13.82 10.37 3.03
C TYR A 177 -13.13 11.71 2.75
N GLU A 178 -11.84 11.83 3.06
CA GLU A 178 -11.09 13.06 2.87
C GLU A 178 -10.95 13.43 1.38
N HIS A 179 -10.76 12.42 0.52
CA HIS A 179 -10.78 12.62 -0.92
C HIS A 179 -12.17 13.03 -1.42
N PHE A 180 -13.22 12.32 -1.04
CA PHE A 180 -14.57 12.53 -1.59
C PHE A 180 -15.33 13.73 -1.00
N LYS A 181 -14.99 14.21 0.21
CA LYS A 181 -15.64 15.41 0.79
C LYS A 181 -15.36 16.69 -0.01
N ILE A 182 -14.29 16.73 -0.80
CA ILE A 182 -13.98 17.86 -1.69
C ILE A 182 -15.05 18.00 -2.78
N ALA A 183 -15.53 16.88 -3.32
CA ALA A 183 -16.61 16.88 -4.30
C ALA A 183 -17.91 17.48 -3.74
N GLN A 184 -18.21 17.22 -2.45
CA GLN A 184 -19.34 17.84 -1.75
C GLN A 184 -19.19 19.37 -1.65
N LYS A 185 -18.00 19.87 -1.31
CA LYS A 185 -17.74 21.32 -1.23
C LYS A 185 -17.90 22.00 -2.59
N ASN A 186 -17.37 21.38 -3.65
CA ASN A 186 -17.50 21.91 -5.01
C ASN A 186 -18.96 21.93 -5.48
N TYR A 187 -19.72 20.87 -5.20
CA TYR A 187 -21.16 20.81 -5.50
C TYR A 187 -21.94 21.91 -4.77
N LEU A 188 -21.69 22.11 -3.47
CA LEU A 188 -22.33 23.16 -2.68
C LEU A 188 -22.00 24.55 -3.23
N SER A 189 -20.73 24.80 -3.60
CA SER A 189 -20.32 26.10 -4.17
C SER A 189 -21.00 26.42 -5.51
N GLN A 190 -21.17 25.42 -6.38
CA GLN A 190 -21.87 25.58 -7.66
C GLN A 190 -23.37 25.84 -7.46
N MET A 191 -23.98 25.16 -6.49
CA MET A 191 -25.40 25.33 -6.16
C MET A 191 -25.68 26.72 -5.55
N THR A 192 -24.82 27.23 -4.67
CA THR A 192 -24.92 28.60 -4.12
C THR A 192 -24.79 29.65 -5.22
N PHE A 193 -23.88 29.46 -6.18
CA PHE A 193 -23.70 30.37 -7.31
C PHE A 193 -24.94 30.39 -8.21
N HIS A 194 -25.56 29.24 -8.46
CA HIS A 194 -26.79 29.15 -9.25
C HIS A 194 -27.98 29.84 -8.57
N LEU A 195 -28.16 29.66 -7.26
CA LEU A 195 -29.21 30.32 -6.48
C LEU A 195 -29.04 31.85 -6.46
N LEU A 196 -27.81 32.35 -6.33
CA LEU A 196 -27.52 33.79 -6.39
C LEU A 196 -27.81 34.42 -7.76
N ILE A 197 -27.66 33.66 -8.86
CA ILE A 197 -28.03 34.12 -10.20
C ILE A 197 -29.56 34.18 -10.35
N GLN A 198 -30.30 33.22 -9.80
CA GLN A 198 -31.76 33.22 -9.88
C GLN A 198 -32.42 34.31 -9.02
N MET A 199 -31.82 34.70 -7.90
CA MET A 199 -32.33 35.78 -7.03
C MET A 199 -32.03 37.20 -7.53
N LYS A 200 -31.26 37.35 -8.62
CA LYS A 200 -30.90 38.65 -9.23
C LYS A 200 -31.68 38.96 -10.53
N LYS A 201 -32.68 38.14 -10.87
CA LYS A 201 -33.65 38.38 -11.94
C LYS A 201 -35.01 38.68 -11.33
#